data_AF-A0A1T3NU01-F1
#
_entry.id   AF-A0A1T3NU01-F1
#
_cell.length_a   1.000
_cell.length_b   1.000
_cell.length_c   1.000
_cell.angle_alpha   90.00
_cell.angle_beta   90.00
_cell.angle_gamma   90.00
#
_symmetry.space_group_name_H-M   'P 1'
#
loop_
_entity.id
_entity.type
_entity.pdbx_description
1 polymer ?
#
loop_
_entity_poly.entity_id
_entity_poly.type
_entity_poly.pdbx_seq_one_letter_code
_entity_poly.pdbx_strand_id
1 'polypeptide(L)' 'MTRERIATGTWRKSSYSGNQGGDCVEVAPLTGAVGVRDSKVGESPIVRTRAEAWAAFLDSHR' A
#
# COMPACT_ATOMS: atom_id res chain seq x y z
N MET A 1 -10.12 -19.41 3.38
CA MET A 1 -9.26 -18.20 3.38
C MET A 1 -9.52 -17.47 2.07
N THR A 2 -10.48 -16.56 2.07
CA THR A 2 -11.05 -15.94 0.87
C THR A 2 -9.99 -15.04 0.23
N ARG A 3 -9.49 -15.41 -0.95
CA ARG A 3 -8.67 -14.52 -1.80
C ARG A 3 -9.57 -13.40 -2.30
N GLU A 4 -9.78 -12.37 -1.49
CA GLU A 4 -10.49 -11.17 -1.92
C GLU A 4 -9.67 -10.54 -3.05
N ARG A 5 -10.27 -10.49 -4.25
CA ARG A 5 -9.66 -9.91 -5.44
C ARG A 5 -9.34 -8.45 -5.13
N ILE A 6 -8.08 -8.17 -4.87
CA ILE A 6 -7.49 -6.83 -4.87
C ILE A 6 -7.85 -6.22 -6.23
N ALA A 7 -8.78 -5.27 -6.23
CA ALA A 7 -9.23 -4.63 -7.45
C ALA A 7 -8.05 -3.88 -8.08
N THR A 8 -7.42 -4.48 -9.09
CA THR A 8 -6.78 -3.86 -10.27
C THR A 8 -6.03 -2.54 -10.08
N GLY A 9 -5.41 -2.30 -8.92
CA GLY A 9 -4.47 -1.21 -8.72
C GLY A 9 -3.06 -1.69 -9.03
N THR A 10 -2.34 -1.00 -9.90
CA THR A 10 -0.90 -1.24 -10.06
C THR A 10 -0.20 -0.86 -8.76
N TRP A 11 0.45 -1.84 -8.12
CA TRP A 11 1.29 -1.59 -6.95
C TRP A 11 2.41 -0.63 -7.32
N ARG A 12 2.51 0.48 -6.59
CA ARG A 12 3.60 1.45 -6.71
C ARG A 12 4.52 1.30 -5.52
N LYS A 13 5.79 1.03 -5.80
CA LYS A 13 6.86 1.03 -4.81
C LYS A 13 7.26 2.46 -4.45
N SER A 14 7.48 2.72 -3.16
CA SER A 14 8.02 4.01 -2.71
C SER A 14 9.40 4.29 -3.31
N SER A 15 9.69 5.55 -3.64
CA SER A 15 11.04 5.98 -4.09
C SER A 15 12.08 5.93 -2.98
N TYR A 16 11.64 5.84 -1.72
CA TYR A 16 12.51 5.62 -0.56
C TYR A 16 12.82 4.13 -0.32
N SER A 17 12.17 3.23 -1.06
CA SER A 17 12.48 1.80 -1.05
C SER A 17 13.78 1.56 -1.83
N GLY A 18 14.90 1.42 -1.14
CA GLY A 18 16.22 1.19 -1.74
C GLY A 18 16.85 -0.14 -1.33
N ASN A 19 17.81 -0.62 -2.14
CA ASN A 19 18.60 -1.83 -1.86
C ASN A 19 19.55 -1.70 -0.65
N GLN A 20 19.73 -0.51 -0.08
CA GLN A 20 20.62 -0.26 1.06
C GLN A 20 19.91 -0.27 2.42
N GLY A 21 18.83 -1.03 2.57
CA GLY A 21 18.15 -1.19 3.86
C GLY A 21 17.06 -0.17 4.16
N GLY A 22 16.53 0.52 3.15
CA GLY A 22 15.32 1.35 3.32
C GLY A 22 14.07 0.50 3.64
N ASP A 23 13.06 1.15 4.19
CA ASP A 23 11.74 0.55 4.42
C ASP A 23 11.03 0.34 3.07
N CYS A 24 10.89 -0.93 2.66
CA CYS A 24 10.35 -1.27 1.36
C CYS A 24 8.84 -1.36 1.39
N VAL A 25 8.18 -0.26 1.08
CA VAL A 25 6.71 -0.16 1.07
C VAL A 25 6.19 -0.10 -0.37
N GLU A 26 5.07 -0.79 -0.62
CA GLU A 26 4.25 -0.62 -1.81
C GLU A 26 2.83 -0.22 -1.44
N VAL A 27 2.24 0.64 -2.28
CA VAL A 27 0.84 1.09 -2.14
C VAL A 27 0.06 0.82 -3.41
N ALA A 28 -1.22 0.49 -3.28
CA ALA A 28 -2.13 0.34 -4.43
C ALA A 28 -3.52 0.90 -4.11
N PRO A 29 -4.17 1.57 -5.07
CA PRO A 29 -5.60 1.85 -4.95
C PRO A 29 -6.39 0.54 -5.02
N LEU A 30 -7.38 0.43 -4.16
CA LEU A 30 -8.35 -0.67 -4.10
C LEU A 30 -9.76 -0.07 -4.21
N THR A 31 -10.77 -0.90 -4.46
CA THR A 31 -12.17 -0.43 -4.44
C THR A 31 -12.51 0.14 -3.06
N GLY A 32 -12.68 1.46 -2.97
CA GLY A 32 -13.01 2.19 -1.74
C GLY A 32 -11.88 2.25 -0.69
N ALA A 33 -10.67 1.83 -1.03
CA ALA A 33 -9.59 1.67 -0.07
C ALA A 33 -8.21 1.92 -0.68
N VAL A 34 -7.21 2.05 0.18
CA VAL A 34 -5.79 1.98 -0.18
C VAL A 34 -5.16 0.80 0.54
N GLY A 35 -4.47 -0.04 -0.22
CA GLY A 35 -3.68 -1.14 0.30
C GLY A 35 -2.22 -0.71 0.49
N VAL A 36 -1.64 -1.10 1.62
CA VAL A 36 -0.22 -0.92 1.93
C VAL A 36 0.37 -2.29 2.26
N ARG A 37 1.54 -2.61 1.70
CA ARG A 37 2.23 -3.88 2.00
C ARG A 37 3.75 -3.71 2.03
N ASP A 38 4.42 -4.66 2.67
CA ASP A 38 5.87 -4.80 2.61
C ASP A 38 6.28 -5.46 1.30
N SER A 39 7.11 -4.78 0.50
CA SER A 39 7.58 -5.29 -0.79
C SER A 39 8.59 -6.44 -0.68
N LYS A 40 9.17 -6.68 0.49
CA LYS A 40 10.16 -7.74 0.74
C LYS A 40 9.48 -9.09 1.00
N VAL A 41 8.19 -9.09 1.33
CA VAL A 41 7.43 -10.31 1.64
C VAL A 41 6.60 -10.71 0.42
N GLY A 42 6.91 -11.86 -0.17
CA GLY A 42 6.23 -12.34 -1.40
C GLY A 42 4.70 -12.44 -1.25
N GLU A 43 4.23 -12.98 -0.12
CA GLU A 43 2.82 -12.96 0.29
C GLU A 43 2.62 -12.02 1.48
N SER A 44 2.95 -10.74 1.29
CA SER A 44 2.84 -9.74 2.35
C SER A 44 1.39 -9.54 2.81
N PRO A 45 1.13 -9.52 4.14
CA PRO A 45 -0.13 -9.03 4.67
C PRO A 45 -0.42 -7.61 4.18
N ILE A 46 -1.67 -7.35 3.80
CA ILE A 46 -2.08 -6.03 3.30
C ILE A 46 -2.81 -5.28 4.41
N VAL A 47 -2.25 -4.13 4.79
CA VAL A 47 -2.97 -3.15 5.60
C VAL A 47 -3.90 -2.38 4.67
N ARG A 48 -5.20 -2.43 4.97
CA ARG A 48 -6.23 -1.69 4.22
C ARG A 48 -6.67 -0.46 5.00
N THR A 49 -6.70 0.67 4.33
CA THR A 49 -7.27 1.91 4.85
C THR A 49 -8.42 2.36 3.95
N ARG A 50 -9.43 3.03 4.50
CA ARG A 50 -10.46 3.67 3.66
C ARG A 50 -9.82 4.79 2.84
N ALA A 51 -10.25 4.98 1.61
CA ALA A 51 -9.65 5.97 0.71
C ALA A 51 -9.71 7.40 1.29
N GLU A 52 -10.80 7.76 1.96
CA GLU A 52 -10.98 9.03 2.63
C GLU A 52 -10.02 9.25 3.80
N ALA A 53 -9.73 8.20 4.57
CA ALA A 53 -8.80 8.28 5.69
C ALA A 53 -7.35 8.43 5.19
N TRP A 54 -7.01 7.75 4.10
CA TRP A 54 -5.73 7.90 3.43
C TRP A 54 -5.52 9.33 2.90
N ALA A 55 -6.54 9.90 2.24
CA ALA A 55 -6.48 11.28 1.74
C ALA A 55 -6.29 12.29 2.89
N ALA A 56 -7.08 12.17 3.97
CA ALA A 56 -6.94 13.03 5.14
C ALA A 56 -5.54 12.92 5.80
N PHE A 57 -4.99 11.71 5.86
CA PHE A 57 -3.62 11.49 6.35
C PHE A 57 -2.59 12.25 5.50
N LEU A 58 -2.65 12.14 4.18
CA LEU A 58 -1.73 12.85 3.29
C LEU A 58 -1.85 14.37 3.40
N ASP A 59 -3.08 14.89 3.45
CA ASP A 59 -3.32 16.32 3.61
C ASP A 59 -2.73 16.87 4.92
N SER A 60 -2.74 16.09 6.00
CA SER A 60 -2.15 16.49 7.30
C SER A 60 -0.61 16.49 7.33
N HIS A 61 0.05 15.92 6.34
CA HIS A 61 1.53 15.82 6.26
C HIS A 61 2.09 16.55 5.02
N ARG A 62 1.29 17.43 4.43
CA ARG A 62 1.75 18.41 3.45
C ARG A 62 2.43 19.60 4.13
#